data_AF-A0A9Q1E5L8-F1
#
_entry.id   AF-A0A9Q1E5L8-F1
#
_cell.length_a   1.000
_cell.length_b   1.000
_cell.length_c   1.000
_cell.angle_alpha   90.00
_cell.angle_beta   90.00
_cell.angle_gamma   90.00
#
_symmetry.space_group_name_H-M   'P 1'
#
loop_
_entity.id
_entity.type
_entity.pdbx_description
1 polymer ?
#
loop_
_entity_poly.entity_id
_entity_poly.type
_entity_poly.pdbx_seq_one_letter_code
_entity_poly.pdbx_strand_id
1 'polypeptide(L)'
;METISQHANMKKVTDLLRGLYKQYHYSPKAWRELRELVEILNIKIWKPANLGGTRWLPHIEKALNTLMRDYTPVLTHMENTIETRSASADMLGRARQYTQLLFVGLVQDILQVLSWVKTELLDTVQESLRKRFKDVETPCESSR
;
A
#
# COMPACT_ATOMS: atom_id res chain seq x y z
N MET A 1 -5.89 18.10 17.78
CA MET A 1 -5.52 16.68 17.56
C MET A 1 -6.29 16.20 16.34
N GLU A 2 -5.65 16.17 15.18
CA GLU A 2 -6.23 15.54 14.00
C GLU A 2 -6.28 14.02 14.27
N THR A 3 -7.45 13.40 14.13
CA THR A 3 -7.56 11.94 14.34
C THR A 3 -6.78 11.24 13.22
N ILE A 4 -6.10 10.12 13.50
CA ILE A 4 -5.30 9.38 12.50
C ILE A 4 -6.12 9.07 11.23
N SER A 5 -7.43 8.82 11.38
CA SER A 5 -8.38 8.62 10.28
C SER A 5 -8.57 9.84 9.36
N GLN A 6 -8.34 11.06 9.85
CA GLN A 6 -8.52 12.31 9.13
C GLN A 6 -7.24 12.79 8.45
N HIS A 7 -6.08 12.22 8.80
CA HIS A 7 -4.82 12.54 8.18
C HIS A 7 -4.90 12.41 6.64
N ALA A 8 -4.34 13.39 5.93
CA ALA A 8 -4.50 13.51 4.48
C ALA A 8 -4.12 12.24 3.70
N ASN A 9 -3.07 11.52 4.14
CA ASN A 9 -2.66 10.25 3.51
C ASN A 9 -3.68 9.14 3.75
N MET A 10 -4.27 9.06 4.93
CA MET A 10 -5.30 8.07 5.25
C MET A 10 -6.59 8.31 4.46
N LYS A 11 -6.94 9.59 4.24
CA LYS A 11 -8.05 9.96 3.37
C LYS A 11 -7.81 9.50 1.93
N LYS A 12 -6.62 9.74 1.38
CA LYS A 12 -6.25 9.28 0.02
C LYS A 12 -6.37 7.76 -0.13
N VAL A 13 -5.83 6.99 0.81
CA VAL A 13 -5.91 5.53 0.82
C VAL A 13 -7.38 5.08 0.89
N THR A 14 -8.16 5.67 1.79
CA THR A 14 -9.58 5.33 1.97
C THR A 14 -10.38 5.63 0.70
N ASP A 15 -10.14 6.76 0.05
CA ASP A 15 -10.83 7.15 -1.18
C ASP A 15 -10.45 6.24 -2.35
N LEU A 16 -9.19 5.81 -2.45
CA LEU A 16 -8.73 4.82 -3.44
C LEU A 16 -9.44 3.49 -3.24
N LEU A 17 -9.39 2.93 -2.04
CA LEU A 17 -10.02 1.65 -1.71
C LEU A 17 -11.54 1.71 -1.93
N ARG A 18 -12.17 2.84 -1.61
CA ARG A 18 -13.59 3.07 -1.85
C ARG A 18 -13.91 3.17 -3.33
N GLY A 19 -13.05 3.83 -4.12
CA GLY A 19 -13.15 3.88 -5.57
C GLY A 19 -13.09 2.49 -6.18
N LEU A 20 -12.15 1.66 -5.72
CA LEU A 20 -12.02 0.27 -6.14
C LEU A 20 -13.25 -0.56 -5.80
N TYR A 21 -13.75 -0.45 -4.56
CA TYR A 21 -15.01 -1.07 -4.16
C TYR A 21 -16.15 -0.65 -5.09
N LYS A 22 -16.33 0.65 -5.31
CA LYS A 22 -17.40 1.18 -6.18
C LYS A 22 -17.30 0.65 -7.61
N GLN A 23 -16.10 0.56 -8.16
CA GLN A 23 -15.85 0.05 -9.51
C GLN A 23 -16.46 -1.34 -9.70
N TYR A 24 -16.16 -2.28 -8.81
CA TYR A 24 -16.55 -3.69 -8.98
C TYR A 24 -17.85 -4.07 -8.24
N HIS A 25 -18.28 -3.25 -7.29
CA HIS A 25 -19.56 -3.44 -6.62
C HIS A 25 -20.72 -2.94 -7.47
N TYR A 26 -20.62 -1.72 -8.02
CA TYR A 26 -21.71 -1.09 -8.77
C TYR A 26 -21.64 -1.29 -10.28
N SER A 27 -20.55 -1.83 -10.83
CA SER A 27 -20.47 -2.24 -12.24
C SER A 27 -20.39 -3.76 -12.36
N PRO A 28 -21.52 -4.46 -12.55
CA PRO A 28 -21.54 -5.89 -12.86
C PRO A 28 -20.75 -6.23 -14.12
N LYS A 29 -20.71 -5.30 -15.10
CA LYS A 29 -19.91 -5.43 -16.32
C LYS A 29 -18.42 -5.52 -16.01
N ALA A 30 -17.87 -4.54 -15.28
CA ALA A 30 -16.45 -4.54 -14.92
C ALA A 30 -16.06 -5.75 -14.06
N TRP A 31 -16.97 -6.21 -13.18
CA TRP A 31 -16.74 -7.44 -12.43
C TRP A 31 -16.68 -8.67 -13.34
N ARG A 32 -17.54 -8.76 -14.35
CA ARG A 32 -17.52 -9.86 -15.33
C ARG A 32 -16.23 -9.85 -16.16
N GLU A 33 -15.86 -8.70 -16.71
CA GLU A 33 -14.64 -8.53 -17.51
C GLU A 33 -13.38 -8.90 -16.70
N LEU A 34 -13.33 -8.50 -15.42
CA LEU A 34 -12.27 -8.93 -14.51
C LEU A 34 -12.29 -10.45 -14.26
N ARG A 35 -13.47 -11.08 -14.14
CA ARG A 35 -13.58 -12.53 -13.96
C ARG A 35 -13.10 -13.30 -15.19
N GLU A 36 -13.48 -12.86 -16.38
CA GLU A 36 -13.02 -13.43 -17.64
C GLU A 36 -11.48 -13.34 -17.75
N LEU A 37 -10.91 -12.18 -17.41
CA LEU A 37 -9.46 -11.97 -17.38
C LEU A 37 -8.75 -12.93 -16.40
N VAL A 38 -9.25 -13.10 -15.18
CA VAL A 38 -8.59 -13.98 -14.21
C VAL A 38 -8.77 -15.46 -14.52
N GLU A 39 -9.86 -15.82 -15.20
CA GLU A 39 -10.09 -17.18 -15.69
C GLU A 39 -9.06 -17.54 -16.76
N ILE A 40 -8.80 -16.62 -17.70
CA ILE A 40 -7.72 -16.75 -18.69
C ILE A 40 -6.35 -16.89 -18.00
N LEU A 41 -6.11 -16.11 -16.95
CA LEU A 41 -4.85 -16.16 -16.19
C LEU A 41 -4.77 -17.33 -15.19
N ASN A 42 -5.85 -18.10 -15.02
CA ASN A 42 -6.00 -19.14 -14.00
C ASN A 42 -5.69 -18.66 -12.56
N ILE A 43 -6.09 -17.43 -12.23
CA ILE A 43 -5.90 -16.79 -10.92
C ILE A 43 -7.24 -16.74 -10.18
N LYS A 44 -7.21 -16.97 -8.86
CA LYS A 44 -8.38 -16.72 -8.00
C LYS A 44 -8.41 -15.26 -7.57
N ILE A 45 -9.58 -14.63 -7.66
CA ILE A 45 -9.80 -13.24 -7.25
C ILE A 45 -10.95 -13.13 -6.27
N TRP A 46 -10.89 -12.11 -5.41
CA TRP A 46 -11.95 -11.79 -4.47
C TRP A 46 -12.52 -10.42 -4.78
N LYS A 47 -13.79 -10.25 -4.40
CA LYS A 47 -14.46 -8.98 -4.58
C LYS A 47 -13.88 -7.97 -3.57
N PRO A 48 -13.56 -6.73 -4.00
CA PRO A 48 -13.09 -5.69 -3.08
C PRO A 48 -14.05 -5.49 -1.92
N ALA A 49 -13.49 -5.25 -0.72
CA ALA A 49 -14.26 -5.11 0.50
C ALA A 49 -14.92 -3.72 0.62
N ASN A 50 -16.11 -3.68 1.20
CA ASN A 50 -16.74 -2.42 1.59
C ASN A 50 -16.00 -1.84 2.81
N LEU A 51 -15.81 -0.52 2.81
CA LEU A 51 -15.16 0.24 3.89
C LEU A 51 -16.16 0.89 4.85
N GLY A 52 -17.46 0.62 4.71
CA GLY A 52 -18.50 1.13 5.60
C GLY A 52 -18.46 0.47 6.97
N GLY A 53 -18.64 1.27 8.04
CA GLY A 53 -18.71 0.78 9.42
C GLY A 53 -18.09 1.76 10.41
N THR A 54 -18.29 1.52 11.71
CA THR A 54 -17.70 2.30 12.81
C THR A 54 -16.24 1.94 13.09
N ARG A 55 -15.78 0.76 12.64
CA ARG A 55 -14.42 0.25 12.85
C ARG A 55 -13.55 0.46 11.60
N TRP A 56 -13.15 1.70 11.35
CA TRP A 56 -12.46 2.09 10.12
C TRP A 56 -11.16 1.30 9.86
N LEU A 57 -10.33 1.06 10.89
CA LEU A 57 -9.01 0.43 10.73
C LEU A 57 -9.09 -1.04 10.25
N PRO A 58 -9.86 -1.94 10.89
CA PRO A 58 -10.05 -3.31 10.39
C PRO A 58 -10.63 -3.38 8.97
N HIS A 59 -11.50 -2.44 8.60
CA HIS A 59 -12.05 -2.39 7.25
C HIS A 59 -11.00 -1.98 6.21
N ILE A 60 -10.16 -1.00 6.53
CA ILE A 60 -9.04 -0.60 5.67
C ILE A 60 -8.04 -1.76 5.53
N GLU A 61 -7.64 -2.39 6.63
CA GLU A 61 -6.72 -3.53 6.63
C GLU A 61 -7.22 -4.67 5.73
N LYS A 62 -8.50 -5.06 5.88
CA LYS A 62 -9.11 -6.10 5.05
C LYS A 62 -9.15 -5.71 3.56
N ALA A 63 -9.47 -4.45 3.26
CA ALA A 63 -9.52 -3.95 1.89
C ALA A 63 -8.12 -3.91 1.26
N LEU A 64 -7.10 -3.49 2.01
CA LEU A 64 -5.70 -3.50 1.59
C LEU A 64 -5.20 -4.92 1.34
N ASN A 65 -5.46 -5.87 2.24
CA ASN A 65 -5.06 -7.26 2.06
C ASN A 65 -5.70 -7.89 0.80
N THR A 66 -6.98 -7.58 0.55
CA THR A 66 -7.68 -8.03 -0.66
C THR A 66 -7.04 -7.41 -1.92
N LEU A 67 -6.78 -6.11 -1.87
CA LEU A 67 -6.15 -5.36 -2.95
C LEU A 67 -4.76 -5.89 -3.28
N MET A 68 -3.88 -6.07 -2.29
CA MET A 68 -2.51 -6.53 -2.50
C MET A 68 -2.47 -7.92 -3.10
N ARG A 69 -3.32 -8.84 -2.64
CA ARG A 69 -3.41 -10.19 -3.20
C ARG A 69 -3.88 -10.17 -4.66
N ASP A 70 -4.87 -9.34 -4.96
CA ASP A 70 -5.53 -9.31 -6.26
C ASP A 70 -4.97 -8.19 -7.17
N TYR A 71 -3.79 -7.64 -6.84
CA TYR A 71 -3.24 -6.42 -7.43
C TYR A 71 -3.04 -6.55 -8.94
N THR A 72 -2.32 -7.58 -9.39
CA THR A 72 -1.98 -7.80 -10.79
C THR A 72 -3.22 -7.84 -11.70
N PRO A 73 -4.21 -8.73 -11.48
CA PRO A 73 -5.37 -8.79 -12.36
C PRO A 73 -6.24 -7.52 -12.31
N VAL A 74 -6.34 -6.86 -11.16
CA VAL A 74 -7.05 -5.58 -11.05
C VAL A 74 -6.33 -4.49 -11.85
N LEU A 75 -5.00 -4.41 -11.72
CA LEU A 75 -4.18 -3.44 -12.46
C LEU A 75 -4.32 -3.65 -13.97
N THR A 76 -4.14 -4.87 -14.45
CA THR A 76 -4.26 -5.21 -15.88
C THR A 76 -5.65 -4.88 -16.42
N HIS A 77 -6.71 -5.19 -15.67
CA HIS A 77 -8.07 -4.82 -16.07
C HIS A 77 -8.24 -3.29 -16.15
N MET A 78 -7.71 -2.53 -15.19
CA MET A 78 -7.79 -1.06 -15.18
C MET A 78 -7.01 -0.45 -16.34
N GLU A 79 -5.80 -0.94 -16.64
CA GLU A 79 -4.99 -0.53 -17.79
C GLU A 79 -5.75 -0.78 -19.11
N ASN A 80 -6.25 -1.99 -19.31
CA ASN A 80 -7.08 -2.34 -20.48
C ASN A 80 -8.31 -1.45 -20.59
N THR A 81 -8.97 -1.14 -19.47
CA THR A 81 -10.13 -0.23 -19.44
C THR A 81 -9.75 1.19 -19.88
N ILE A 82 -8.58 1.69 -19.44
CA ILE A 82 -8.07 3.01 -19.80
C ILE A 82 -7.71 3.07 -21.28
N GLU A 83 -6.98 2.07 -21.77
CA GLU A 83 -6.50 1.99 -23.16
C GLU A 83 -7.66 1.89 -24.14
N THR A 84 -8.61 0.99 -23.88
CA THR A 84 -9.78 0.77 -24.74
C THR A 84 -10.85 1.86 -24.60
N ARG A 85 -10.76 2.72 -23.57
CA ARG A 85 -11.79 3.71 -23.21
C ARG A 85 -13.21 3.12 -23.16
N SER A 86 -13.33 1.85 -22.78
CA SER A 86 -14.57 1.06 -22.87
C SER A 86 -15.56 1.28 -21.70
N ALA A 87 -15.32 2.31 -20.89
CA ALA A 87 -16.05 2.62 -19.66
C ALA A 87 -16.38 4.12 -19.53
N SER A 88 -17.26 4.46 -18.58
CA SER A 88 -17.65 5.86 -18.33
C SER A 88 -16.47 6.72 -17.86
N ALA A 89 -16.59 8.04 -18.01
CA ALA A 89 -15.57 8.99 -17.55
C ALA A 89 -15.20 8.78 -16.06
N ASP A 90 -16.19 8.51 -15.20
CA ASP A 90 -15.97 8.22 -13.79
C ASP A 90 -15.16 6.92 -13.56
N MET A 91 -15.44 5.87 -14.34
CA MET A 91 -14.71 4.61 -14.26
C MET A 91 -13.27 4.78 -14.73
N LEU A 92 -13.06 5.53 -15.82
CA LEU A 92 -11.74 5.88 -16.33
C LEU A 92 -10.95 6.74 -15.33
N GLY A 93 -11.62 7.69 -14.68
CA GLY A 93 -11.03 8.51 -13.62
C GLY A 93 -10.54 7.66 -12.45
N ARG A 94 -11.36 6.72 -11.97
CA ARG A 94 -10.98 5.78 -10.91
C ARG A 94 -9.84 4.85 -11.34
N ALA A 95 -9.88 4.34 -12.57
CA ALA A 95 -8.84 3.48 -13.10
C ALA A 95 -7.48 4.20 -13.14
N ARG A 96 -7.45 5.44 -13.64
CA ARG A 96 -6.23 6.28 -13.66
C ARG A 96 -5.71 6.59 -12.26
N GLN A 97 -6.61 6.93 -11.35
CA GLN A 97 -6.24 7.19 -9.95
C GLN A 97 -5.58 5.95 -9.32
N TYR A 98 -6.11 4.76 -9.61
CA TYR A 98 -5.59 3.50 -9.11
C TYR A 98 -4.20 3.15 -9.67
N THR A 99 -4.00 3.27 -11.00
CA THR A 99 -2.71 2.99 -11.64
C THR A 99 -1.61 3.95 -11.17
N GLN A 100 -1.95 5.23 -10.95
CA GLN A 100 -0.98 6.25 -10.51
C GLN A 100 -0.64 6.15 -9.01
N LEU A 101 -1.64 5.97 -8.13
CA LEU A 101 -1.42 6.04 -6.69
C LEU A 101 -0.75 4.79 -6.11
N LEU A 102 -0.97 3.60 -6.67
CA LEU A 102 -0.35 2.38 -6.13
C LEU A 102 1.11 2.22 -6.53
N PHE A 103 1.49 2.65 -7.74
CA PHE A 103 2.90 2.65 -8.13
C PHE A 103 3.70 3.60 -7.24
N VAL A 104 3.20 4.82 -7.02
CA VAL A 104 3.86 5.82 -6.16
C VAL A 104 3.81 5.40 -4.69
N GLY A 105 2.68 4.87 -4.22
CA GLY A 105 2.50 4.41 -2.84
C GLY A 105 3.40 3.23 -2.49
N LEU A 106 3.45 2.20 -3.33
CA LEU A 106 4.34 1.05 -3.14
C LEU A 106 5.81 1.46 -3.15
N VAL A 107 6.20 2.34 -4.08
CA VAL A 107 7.56 2.89 -4.11
C VAL A 107 7.85 3.70 -2.84
N GLN A 108 6.90 4.49 -2.36
CA GLN A 108 7.07 5.26 -1.13
C GLN A 108 7.14 4.37 0.12
N ASP A 109 6.36 3.29 0.18
CA ASP A 109 6.40 2.30 1.26
C ASP A 109 7.74 1.54 1.25
N ILE A 110 8.24 1.14 0.07
CA ILE A 110 9.58 0.56 -0.09
C ILE A 110 10.66 1.55 0.38
N LEU A 111 10.58 2.81 -0.05
CA LEU A 111 11.53 3.85 0.36
C LEU A 111 11.49 4.09 1.88
N GLN A 112 10.31 4.03 2.49
CA GLN A 112 10.15 4.20 3.94
C GLN A 112 10.75 3.02 4.72
N VAL A 113 10.56 1.78 4.24
CA VAL A 113 11.19 0.58 4.82
C VAL A 113 12.71 0.65 4.68
N LEU A 114 13.22 1.01 3.49
CA LEU A 114 14.66 1.15 3.27
C LEU A 114 15.28 2.25 4.15
N SER A 115 14.57 3.36 4.32
CA SER A 115 14.97 4.45 5.22
C SER A 115 15.01 4.00 6.69
N TRP A 116 14.02 3.21 7.11
CA TRP A 116 13.98 2.62 8.45
C TRP A 116 15.13 1.64 8.69
N VAL A 117 15.32 0.67 7.78
CA VAL A 117 16.40 -0.32 7.85
C VAL A 117 17.77 0.36 7.90
N LYS A 118 17.97 1.43 7.11
CA LYS A 118 19.19 2.23 7.14
C LYS A 118 19.45 2.82 8.52
N THR A 119 18.43 3.41 9.15
CA THR A 119 18.56 4.07 10.45
C THR A 119 18.85 3.04 11.55
N GLU A 120 18.08 1.96 11.59
CA GLU A 120 18.22 0.90 12.60
C GLU A 120 19.59 0.19 12.53
N LEU A 121 20.07 -0.11 11.31
CA LEU A 121 21.41 -0.68 11.11
C LEU A 121 22.52 0.28 11.52
N LEU A 122 22.39 1.56 11.17
CA LEU A 122 23.37 2.58 11.55
C LEU A 122 23.45 2.75 13.07
N ASP A 123 22.31 2.81 13.75
CA ASP A 123 22.23 2.93 15.20
C ASP A 123 22.85 1.71 15.89
N THR A 124 22.57 0.51 15.38
CA THR A 124 23.13 -0.75 15.91
C THR A 124 24.64 -0.82 15.74
N VAL A 125 25.16 -0.44 14.57
CA VAL A 125 26.60 -0.43 14.29
C VAL A 125 27.30 0.64 15.10
N GLN A 126 26.74 1.85 15.19
CA GLN A 126 27.30 2.94 15.99
C GLN A 126 27.34 2.57 17.48
N GLU A 127 26.29 1.96 18.02
CA GLU A 127 26.27 1.53 19.41
C GLU A 127 27.25 0.38 19.67
N SER A 128 27.40 -0.55 18.72
CA SER A 128 28.39 -1.63 18.80
C SER A 128 29.82 -1.12 18.79
N LEU A 129 30.13 -0.14 17.92
CA LEU A 129 31.43 0.54 17.89
C LEU A 129 31.66 1.33 19.18
N ARG A 130 30.67 2.10 19.64
CA ARG A 130 30.75 2.87 20.90
C ARG A 130 31.06 1.98 22.09
N LYS A 131 30.43 0.80 22.19
CA LYS A 131 30.72 -0.17 23.26
C LYS A 131 32.13 -0.74 23.15
N ARG A 132 32.57 -1.13 21.94
CA ARG A 132 33.91 -1.69 21.72
C ARG A 132 35.05 -0.71 22.01
N PHE A 133 34.85 0.58 21.76
CA PHE A 133 35.89 1.59 21.96
C PHE A 133 35.77 2.34 23.30
N LYS A 134 34.70 2.13 24.08
CA LYS A 134 34.56 2.69 25.45
C LYS A 134 35.63 2.19 26.42
N ASP A 135 36.08 0.95 26.24
CA ASP A 135 37.09 0.34 27.11
C ASP A 135 38.52 0.78 26.78
N VAL A 136 38.73 1.46 25.64
CA VAL A 136 40.05 1.94 25.20
C VAL A 136 40.39 3.32 25.78
N GLU A 137 39.38 4.09 26.24
CA GLU A 137 39.55 5.45 26.76
C GLU A 137 39.63 5.55 28.29
N THR A 138 39.66 4.45 29.04
CA THR A 138 39.99 4.55 30.48
C THR A 138 41.48 4.88 30.62
N PRO A 139 41.84 6.09 31.13
CA PRO A 139 43.23 6.40 31.38
C PRO A 139 43.71 5.43 32.47
N CYS A 140 44.92 4.89 32.27
CA CYS A 140 45.65 4.19 33.32
C CYS A 140 45.95 5.20 34.45
N GLU A 141 44.98 5.46 35.30
CA GLU A 141 45.16 6.23 36.52
C GLU A 141 45.49 5.30 37.68
N SER A 142 46.65 5.61 38.26
CA SER A 142 47.21 5.14 39.52
C SER A 142 47.83 3.74 39.54
N SER A 143 49.17 3.74 39.57
CA SER A 143 49.94 3.07 40.62
C SER A 143 51.39 3.58 40.60
N ARG A 144 51.68 4.46 41.58
CA ARG A 144 52.94 4.69 42.30
C ARG A 144 54.28 4.72 41.55
#